data_AF-A0A227IZY8-F1
#
_entry.id   AF-A0A227IZY8-F1
#
_cell.length_a   1.000
_cell.length_b   1.000
_cell.length_c   1.000
_cell.angle_alpha   90.00
_cell.angle_beta   90.00
_cell.angle_gamma   90.00
#
_symmetry.space_group_name_H-M   'P 1'
#
loop_
_entity.id
_entity.type
_entity.pdbx_description
1 polymer ?
#
loop_
_entity_poly.entity_id
_entity_poly.type
_entity_poly.pdbx_seq_one_letter_code
_entity_poly.pdbx_strand_id
1 'polypeptide(L)'
;AQLVFQFNHEPNPDIRRQLLAEMGVQLENSACIEPPLQLTYGCHLSIGENSYINWDAIILDNGQVEIGANVMIGPRVQIYTAAHSLDTQRR
;
A
#
# COMPACT_ATOMS: atom_id res chain seq x y z
N ALA A 1 -9.18 -5.66 -4.95
CA ALA A 1 -8.76 -6.79 -5.81
C ALA A 1 -8.58 -6.42 -7.28
N GLN A 2 -9.60 -5.92 -8.00
CA GLN A 2 -9.46 -5.56 -9.43
C GLN A 2 -8.50 -4.37 -9.67
N LEU A 3 -8.62 -3.30 -8.89
CA LEU A 3 -7.78 -2.11 -9.04
C LEU A 3 -6.29 -2.41 -8.76
N VAL A 4 -5.98 -3.19 -7.73
CA VAL A 4 -4.57 -3.56 -7.43
C VAL A 4 -3.96 -4.41 -8.56
N PHE A 5 -4.76 -5.27 -9.18
CA PHE A 5 -4.33 -6.03 -10.35
C PHE A 5 -3.99 -5.10 -11.53
N GLN A 6 -4.85 -4.10 -11.80
CA GLN A 6 -4.60 -3.11 -12.84
C GLN A 6 -3.36 -2.29 -12.54
N PHE A 7 -3.20 -1.79 -11.30
CA PHE A 7 -2.02 -1.05 -10.87
C PHE A 7 -0.72 -1.84 -11.14
N ASN A 8 -0.72 -3.14 -10.82
CA ASN A 8 0.44 -4.01 -11.00
C ASN A 8 0.82 -4.28 -12.46
N HIS A 9 -0.10 -4.07 -13.41
CA HIS A 9 0.11 -4.35 -14.84
C HIS A 9 0.09 -3.08 -15.71
N GLU A 10 -0.05 -1.90 -15.11
CA GLU A 10 -0.15 -0.64 -15.83
C GLU A 10 1.26 -0.02 -16.01
N PRO A 11 1.76 0.09 -17.26
CA PRO A 11 3.07 0.70 -17.53
C PRO A 11 3.11 2.21 -17.26
N ASN A 12 2.00 2.92 -17.39
CA ASN A 12 1.95 4.37 -17.23
C ASN A 12 1.89 4.78 -15.73
N PRO A 13 2.90 5.53 -15.22
CA PRO A 13 2.93 5.96 -13.82
C PRO A 13 1.75 6.88 -13.43
N ASP A 14 1.24 7.69 -14.35
CA ASP A 14 0.13 8.60 -14.07
C ASP A 14 -1.18 7.83 -13.87
N ILE A 15 -1.40 6.79 -14.69
CA ILE A 15 -2.56 5.90 -14.55
C ILE A 15 -2.41 5.07 -13.27
N ARG A 16 -1.21 4.57 -12.94
CA ARG A 16 -0.97 3.88 -11.66
C ARG A 16 -1.34 4.76 -10.47
N ARG A 17 -0.98 6.04 -10.51
CA ARG A 17 -1.33 7.00 -9.46
C ARG A 17 -2.84 7.20 -9.33
N GLN A 18 -3.56 7.29 -10.45
CA GLN A 18 -5.03 7.36 -10.46
C GLN A 18 -5.66 6.11 -9.84
N LEU A 19 -5.17 4.91 -10.21
CA LEU A 19 -5.66 3.65 -9.65
C LEU A 19 -5.43 3.55 -8.14
N LEU A 20 -4.30 4.05 -7.62
CA LEU A 20 -4.06 4.14 -6.17
C LEU A 20 -5.07 5.08 -5.49
N ALA A 21 -5.37 6.23 -6.10
CA ALA A 21 -6.38 7.15 -5.58
C ALA A 21 -7.79 6.53 -5.62
N GLU A 22 -8.13 5.78 -6.67
CA GLU A 22 -9.39 5.02 -6.76
C GLU A 22 -9.49 3.91 -5.69
N MET A 23 -8.37 3.34 -5.27
CA MET A 23 -8.29 2.43 -4.12
C MET A 23 -8.44 3.14 -2.77
N GLY A 24 -8.43 4.48 -2.75
CA GLY A 24 -8.50 5.28 -1.52
C GLY A 24 -7.15 5.53 -0.86
N VAL A 25 -6.03 5.17 -1.51
CA VAL A 25 -4.69 5.45 -0.98
C VAL A 25 -4.45 6.95 -1.01
N GLN A 26 -4.05 7.50 0.13
CA GLN A 26 -3.65 8.90 0.25
C GLN A 26 -2.15 9.01 -0.03
N LEU A 27 -1.80 9.52 -1.22
CA LEU A 27 -0.42 9.59 -1.69
C LEU A 27 -0.05 11.04 -1.98
N GLU A 28 0.97 11.57 -1.28
CA GLU A 28 1.51 12.90 -1.59
C GLU A 28 2.15 12.97 -2.99
N ASN A 29 2.20 14.16 -3.59
CA ASN A 29 2.65 14.32 -5.00
C ASN A 29 4.07 13.84 -5.26
N SER A 30 4.98 14.02 -4.29
CA SER A 30 6.37 13.56 -4.38
C SER A 30 6.56 12.11 -3.92
N ALA A 31 5.50 11.43 -3.45
CA ALA A 31 5.57 10.06 -3.01
C ALA A 31 5.34 9.07 -4.16
N CYS A 32 5.99 7.92 -4.08
CA CYS A 32 5.90 6.87 -5.09
C CYS A 32 5.76 5.48 -4.45
N ILE A 33 4.94 4.64 -5.08
CA ILE A 33 4.84 3.21 -4.80
C ILE A 33 5.15 2.47 -6.09
N GLU A 34 6.11 1.56 -6.04
CA GLU A 34 6.43 0.73 -7.19
C GLU A 34 5.58 -0.55 -7.23
N PRO A 35 5.12 -0.97 -8.42
CA PRO A 35 4.53 -2.29 -8.59
C PRO A 35 5.60 -3.41 -8.57
N PRO A 36 5.23 -4.65 -8.24
CA PRO A 36 3.90 -5.04 -7.79
C PRO A 36 3.69 -4.72 -6.30
N LEU A 37 2.46 -4.35 -5.96
CA LEU A 37 1.95 -4.12 -4.62
C LEU A 37 0.86 -5.15 -4.31
N GLN A 38 0.87 -5.69 -3.10
CA GLN A 38 -0.28 -6.39 -2.53
C GLN A 38 -0.88 -5.50 -1.44
N LEU A 39 -2.16 -5.15 -1.60
CA LEU A 39 -2.89 -4.22 -0.73
C LEU A 39 -4.30 -4.76 -0.47
N THR A 40 -4.77 -4.64 0.76
CA THR A 40 -6.05 -5.25 1.17
C THR A 40 -7.24 -4.34 0.83
N TYR A 41 -7.25 -3.12 1.35
CA TYR A 41 -8.34 -2.15 1.15
C TYR A 41 -7.88 -0.89 0.40
N GLY A 42 -6.75 -0.31 0.81
CA GLY A 42 -6.16 0.92 0.30
C GLY A 42 -6.61 2.19 1.00
N CYS A 43 -7.87 2.27 1.43
CA CYS A 43 -8.44 3.45 2.09
C CYS A 43 -7.85 3.77 3.47
N HIS A 44 -7.05 2.87 4.06
CA HIS A 44 -6.38 3.07 5.35
C HIS A 44 -4.89 3.38 5.20
N LEU A 45 -4.37 3.50 3.98
CA LEU A 45 -2.97 3.79 3.71
C LEU A 45 -2.76 5.26 3.34
N SER A 46 -1.91 5.95 4.10
CA SER A 46 -1.40 7.28 3.78
C SER A 46 0.13 7.29 3.68
N ILE A 47 0.65 8.06 2.73
CA ILE A 47 2.10 8.17 2.47
C ILE A 47 2.47 9.64 2.25
N GLY A 48 3.34 10.15 3.13
CA GLY A 48 3.82 11.52 3.13
C GLY A 48 4.84 11.85 2.06
N GLU A 49 5.20 13.13 1.99
CA GLU A 49 6.10 13.69 0.98
C GLU A 49 7.46 13.00 0.91
N ASN A 50 8.02 12.90 -0.30
CA ASN A 50 9.36 12.37 -0.59
C ASN A 50 9.56 10.93 -0.08
N SER A 51 8.48 10.18 0.09
CA SER A 51 8.52 8.79 0.53
C SER A 51 8.43 7.83 -0.64
N TYR A 52 9.08 6.68 -0.49
CA TYR A 52 9.22 5.68 -1.55
C TYR A 52 8.97 4.28 -0.99
N ILE A 53 8.07 3.54 -1.64
CA ILE A 53 7.84 2.12 -1.37
C ILE A 53 8.30 1.31 -2.58
N ASN A 54 9.27 0.44 -2.36
CA ASN A 54 9.90 -0.37 -3.39
C ASN A 54 9.10 -1.65 -3.71
N TRP A 55 9.56 -2.41 -4.71
CA TRP A 55 8.89 -3.57 -5.31
C TRP A 55 8.49 -4.66 -4.31
N ASP A 56 7.44 -5.39 -4.67
CA ASP A 56 6.93 -6.58 -3.95
C ASP A 56 6.47 -6.28 -2.51
N ALA A 57 6.01 -5.06 -2.21
CA ALA A 57 5.50 -4.72 -0.88
C ALA A 57 4.13 -5.39 -0.61
N ILE A 58 3.93 -5.87 0.61
CA ILE A 58 2.64 -6.41 1.08
C ILE A 58 2.14 -5.57 2.24
N ILE A 59 0.93 -5.00 2.09
CA ILE A 59 0.29 -4.16 3.09
C ILE A 59 -1.10 -4.73 3.40
N LEU A 60 -1.24 -5.28 4.61
CA LEU A 60 -2.53 -5.65 5.18
C LEU A 60 -3.03 -4.50 6.03
N ASP A 61 -3.78 -3.58 5.41
CA ASP A 61 -4.29 -2.35 5.99
C ASP A 61 -5.72 -2.54 6.55
N ASN A 62 -5.94 -3.60 7.32
CA ASN A 62 -7.18 -3.79 8.08
C ASN A 62 -7.38 -2.69 9.14
N GLY A 63 -6.29 -2.10 9.63
CA GLY A 63 -6.25 -0.86 10.38
C GLY A 63 -5.40 0.20 9.68
N GLN A 64 -5.30 1.38 10.32
CA GLN A 64 -4.58 2.53 9.78
C GLN A 64 -3.08 2.26 9.59
N VAL A 65 -2.56 2.65 8.42
CA VAL A 65 -1.13 2.64 8.09
C VAL A 65 -0.73 4.04 7.62
N GLU A 66 0.05 4.76 8.43
CA GLU A 66 0.56 6.09 8.10
C GLU A 66 2.08 6.05 7.91
N ILE A 67 2.54 6.30 6.69
CA ILE A 67 3.94 6.46 6.36
C ILE A 67 4.25 7.96 6.32
N GLY A 68 5.15 8.41 7.18
CA GLY A 68 5.55 9.83 7.25
C GLY A 68 6.32 10.33 6.03
N ALA A 69 6.83 11.56 6.12
CA ALA A 69 7.66 12.15 5.08
C ALA A 69 9.11 11.64 5.10
N ASN A 70 9.76 11.60 3.94
CA ASN A 70 11.16 11.17 3.73
C ASN A 70 11.45 9.73 4.18
N VAL A 71 10.47 8.82 4.04
CA VAL A 71 10.61 7.41 4.39
C VAL A 71 10.96 6.59 3.15
N MET A 72 11.97 5.74 3.26
CA MET A 72 12.27 4.73 2.24
C MET A 72 11.97 3.33 2.75
N ILE A 73 11.06 2.63 2.08
CA ILE A 73 10.72 1.23 2.35
C ILE A 73 11.38 0.35 1.29
N GLY A 74 12.22 -0.58 1.72
CA GLY A 74 12.94 -1.49 0.83
C GLY A 74 12.03 -2.53 0.15
N PRO A 75 12.59 -3.32 -0.79
CA PRO A 75 11.84 -4.35 -1.49
C PRO A 75 11.32 -5.43 -0.52
N ARG A 76 10.15 -6.01 -0.81
CA ARG A 76 9.57 -7.16 -0.08
C ARG A 76 9.25 -6.91 1.39
N VAL A 77 9.17 -5.63 1.79
CA VAL A 77 8.71 -5.26 3.13
C VAL A 77 7.22 -5.58 3.27
N GLN A 78 6.87 -6.02 4.47
CA GLN A 78 5.54 -6.50 4.82
C GLN A 78 5.03 -5.72 6.03
N ILE A 79 3.86 -5.09 5.90
CA ILE A 79 3.21 -4.31 6.95
C ILE A 79 1.85 -4.94 7.24
N TYR A 80 1.71 -5.53 8.43
CA TYR A 80 0.51 -6.27 8.81
C TYR A 80 -0.16 -5.61 10.01
N THR A 81 -1.32 -5.00 9.77
CA THR A 81 -2.20 -4.53 10.84
C THR A 81 -3.19 -5.62 11.28
N ALA A 82 -3.47 -6.58 10.40
CA ALA A 82 -4.29 -7.74 10.70
C ALA A 82 -3.56 -8.71 11.64
N ALA A 83 -4.27 -9.19 12.64
CA ALA A 83 -3.84 -10.31 13.48
C ALA A 83 -5.07 -11.14 13.88
N HIS A 84 -4.83 -12.40 14.24
CA HIS A 84 -5.85 -13.29 14.79
C HIS A 84 -5.52 -13.62 16.25
N SER A 85 -6.57 -13.89 17.03
CA SER A 85 -6.42 -14.45 18.37
C SER A 85 -5.65 -15.76 18.33
N LEU A 86 -4.75 -15.95 19.30
CA LEU A 86 -4.06 -17.23 19.54
C LEU A 86 -4.97 -18.22 20.29
N ASP A 87 -5.95 -17.71 21.05
CA ASP A 87 -6.99 -18.54 21.66
C ASP A 87 -7.91 -19.06 20.56
N THR A 88 -7.93 -20.37 20.38
CA THR A 88 -8.69 -21.07 19.34
C THR A 88 -10.19 -20.93 19.52
N GLN A 89 -10.69 -20.68 20.74
CA GLN A 89 -12.10 -20.44 21.01
C GLN A 89 -12.55 -19.04 20.55
N ARG A 90 -11.60 -18.14 20.28
CA ARG A 90 -11.83 -16.74 19.89
C ARG A 90 -11.33 -16.43 18.48
N ARG A 91 -11.00 -17.47 17.71
CA ARG A 91 -10.46 -17.36 16.36
C ARG A 91 -11.55 -17.52 15.31
#